data_AF-A0A643FMW6-F1
#
_entry.id   AF-A0A643FMW6-F1
#
_cell.length_a   1.000
_cell.length_b   1.000
_cell.length_c   1.000
_cell.angle_alpha   90.00
_cell.angle_beta   90.00
_cell.angle_gamma   90.00
#
_symmetry.space_group_name_H-M   'P 1'
#
loop_
_entity.id
_entity.type
_entity.pdbx_description
1 polymer ?
#
loop_
_entity_poly.entity_id
_entity_poly.type
_entity_poly.pdbx_seq_one_letter_code
_entity_poly.pdbx_strand_id
1 'polypeptide(L)'
;MSEIRSRLLQALADATPALDLDRAPPGEPPAGEDLLSAWLQPWLAEHCLVKVDWHDFSTLGVQAVARLATLRAAGVSAIDVDDLYDEDGIPLGGDDFDFDMEPAALYLAHVNRELAPHGMQLLEIGHFEDAWLLAVRNDPAAIRALNVALRPTGLAAQQY
;
A
#
# COMPACT_ATOMS: atom_id res chain seq x y z
N MET A 1 -24.98 3.05 13.01
CA MET A 1 -23.58 2.94 12.58
C MET A 1 -23.01 4.34 12.49
N SER A 2 -21.82 4.59 13.02
CA SER A 2 -21.13 5.87 12.85
C SER A 2 -20.90 6.19 11.38
N GLU A 3 -20.99 7.48 11.07
CA GLU A 3 -20.72 8.03 9.74
C GLU A 3 -19.27 7.79 9.31
N ILE A 4 -18.32 7.80 10.25
CA ILE A 4 -16.89 7.57 9.98
C ILE A 4 -16.66 6.12 9.55
N ARG A 5 -17.11 5.16 10.37
CA ARG A 5 -16.98 3.73 10.06
C ARG A 5 -17.59 3.40 8.70
N SER A 6 -18.83 3.84 8.47
CA SER A 6 -19.55 3.52 7.24
C SER A 6 -18.86 4.07 5.99
N ARG A 7 -18.34 5.30 6.07
CA ARG A 7 -17.57 5.92 4.99
C ARG A 7 -16.25 5.21 4.72
N LEU A 8 -15.51 4.85 5.77
CA LEU A 8 -14.24 4.14 5.63
C LEU A 8 -14.43 2.76 4.99
N LEU A 9 -15.42 1.98 5.45
CA LEU A 9 -15.71 0.68 4.88
C LEU A 9 -16.13 0.77 3.41
N GLN A 10 -16.97 1.73 3.06
CA GLN A 10 -17.37 1.92 1.66
C GLN A 10 -16.18 2.33 0.79
N ALA A 11 -15.37 3.30 1.25
CA ALA A 11 -14.22 3.76 0.49
C ALA A 11 -13.17 2.64 0.31
N LEU A 12 -12.98 1.78 1.32
CA LEU A 12 -12.14 0.59 1.21
C LEU A 12 -12.71 -0.38 0.18
N ALA A 13 -14.00 -0.73 0.23
CA ALA A 13 -14.60 -1.64 -0.74
C ALA A 13 -14.57 -1.10 -2.19
N ASP A 14 -14.71 0.21 -2.37
CA ASP A 14 -14.62 0.85 -3.69
C ASP A 14 -13.18 0.83 -4.23
N ALA A 15 -12.20 1.01 -3.34
CA ALA A 15 -10.78 1.02 -3.67
C ALA A 15 -10.18 -0.38 -3.81
N THR A 16 -10.62 -1.37 -3.03
CA THR A 16 -10.08 -2.73 -3.02
C THR A 16 -11.16 -3.74 -3.46
N PRO A 17 -11.13 -4.17 -4.74
CA PRO A 17 -12.13 -5.09 -5.26
C PRO A 17 -12.03 -6.44 -4.54
N ALA A 18 -13.19 -7.10 -4.40
CA ALA A 18 -13.36 -8.37 -3.68
C ALA A 18 -13.14 -8.32 -2.16
N LEU A 19 -13.19 -7.12 -1.55
CA LEU A 19 -13.16 -6.99 -0.11
C LEU A 19 -14.46 -7.50 0.54
N ASP A 20 -14.33 -8.46 1.47
CA ASP A 20 -15.44 -9.00 2.24
C ASP A 20 -15.77 -8.10 3.44
N LEU A 21 -16.78 -7.25 3.28
CA LEU A 21 -17.25 -6.33 4.31
C LEU A 21 -17.88 -7.02 5.52
N ASP A 22 -18.36 -8.25 5.39
CA ASP A 22 -18.95 -8.99 6.52
C ASP A 22 -17.87 -9.41 7.53
N ARG A 23 -16.60 -9.44 7.10
CA ARG A 23 -15.43 -9.69 7.94
C ARG A 23 -14.80 -8.43 8.52
N ALA A 24 -15.35 -7.26 8.23
CA ALA A 24 -14.83 -6.00 8.77
C ALA A 24 -14.84 -6.00 10.30
N PRO A 25 -13.80 -5.44 10.96
CA PRO A 25 -13.74 -5.38 12.41
C PRO A 25 -14.97 -4.70 13.02
N PRO A 26 -15.45 -5.19 14.17
CA PRO A 26 -16.53 -4.54 14.91
C PRO A 26 -16.03 -3.23 15.55
N GLY A 27 -16.97 -2.35 15.89
CA GLY A 27 -16.68 -1.09 16.59
C GLY A 27 -16.22 0.04 15.69
N GLU A 28 -15.91 1.18 16.32
CA GLU A 28 -15.42 2.38 15.64
C GLU A 28 -13.94 2.25 15.25
N PRO A 29 -13.55 2.79 14.09
CA PRO A 29 -12.14 2.86 13.72
C PRO A 29 -11.40 3.78 14.71
N PRO A 30 -10.30 3.31 15.33
CA PRO A 30 -9.45 4.17 16.14
C PRO A 30 -8.70 5.19 15.25
N ALA A 31 -8.05 6.16 15.89
CA ALA A 31 -7.23 7.16 15.20
C ALA A 31 -5.75 6.71 15.17
N GLY A 32 -4.99 7.29 14.24
CA GLY A 32 -3.56 7.08 14.10
C GLY A 32 -3.19 5.65 13.72
N GLU A 33 -2.02 5.21 14.17
CA GLU A 33 -1.45 3.89 13.85
C GLU A 33 -2.33 2.73 14.34
N ASP A 34 -3.11 2.92 15.42
CA ASP A 34 -4.04 1.90 15.92
C ASP A 34 -5.10 1.53 14.86
N LEU A 35 -5.43 2.44 13.91
CA LEU A 35 -6.29 2.08 12.79
C LEU A 35 -5.64 0.99 11.95
N LEU A 36 -4.34 1.11 11.71
CA LEU A 36 -3.60 0.20 10.85
C LEU A 36 -3.36 -1.12 11.58
N SER A 37 -2.73 -1.09 12.75
CA SER A 37 -2.30 -2.28 13.47
C SER A 37 -3.44 -3.05 14.16
N ALA A 38 -4.38 -2.35 14.80
CA ALA A 38 -5.41 -2.99 15.61
C ALA A 38 -6.73 -3.20 14.87
N TRP A 39 -6.99 -2.43 13.80
CA TRP A 39 -8.26 -2.46 13.09
C TRP A 39 -8.13 -3.04 11.67
N LEU A 40 -7.31 -2.45 10.80
CA LEU A 40 -7.20 -2.86 9.40
C LEU A 40 -6.35 -4.12 9.22
N GLN A 41 -5.21 -4.25 9.91
CA GLN A 41 -4.32 -5.39 9.76
C GLN A 41 -5.01 -6.74 10.01
N PRO A 42 -5.79 -6.97 11.09
CA PRO A 42 -6.44 -8.26 11.31
C PRO A 42 -7.40 -8.70 10.20
N TRP A 43 -7.88 -7.75 9.39
CA TRP A 43 -8.84 -7.99 8.32
C TRP A 43 -8.19 -8.03 6.93
N LEU A 44 -7.25 -7.13 6.67
CA LEU A 44 -6.69 -6.87 5.33
C LEU A 44 -5.30 -7.47 5.12
N ALA A 45 -4.63 -7.93 6.19
CA ALA A 45 -3.28 -8.44 6.14
C ALA A 45 -3.13 -9.55 5.10
N GLU A 46 -2.03 -9.48 4.35
CA GLU A 46 -1.65 -10.41 3.27
C GLU A 46 -2.63 -10.48 2.09
N HIS A 47 -3.81 -9.86 2.17
CA HIS A 47 -4.71 -9.74 1.04
C HIS A 47 -4.36 -8.49 0.21
N CYS A 48 -4.53 -7.33 0.82
CA CYS A 48 -4.25 -6.04 0.21
C CYS A 48 -3.51 -5.06 1.13
N LEU A 49 -3.26 -5.40 2.40
CA LEU A 49 -2.49 -4.57 3.33
C LEU A 49 -1.26 -5.31 3.85
N VAL A 50 -0.12 -4.64 3.91
CA VAL A 50 1.12 -5.17 4.51
C VAL A 50 1.90 -4.06 5.21
N LYS A 51 2.53 -4.40 6.33
CA LYS A 51 3.48 -3.53 7.03
C LYS A 51 4.90 -3.81 6.52
N VAL A 52 5.65 -2.76 6.20
CA VAL A 52 7.03 -2.81 5.73
C VAL A 52 7.87 -1.88 6.60
N ASP A 53 8.99 -2.40 7.08
CA ASP A 53 10.01 -1.58 7.72
C ASP A 53 10.93 -1.04 6.62
N TRP A 54 10.95 0.29 6.46
CA TRP A 54 11.81 0.94 5.46
C TRP A 54 13.26 1.06 5.92
N HIS A 55 13.53 1.09 7.23
CA HIS A 55 14.88 1.21 7.77
C HIS A 55 15.73 -0.01 7.43
N ASP A 56 15.12 -1.19 7.46
CA ASP A 56 15.71 -2.47 7.08
C ASP A 56 15.18 -2.96 5.71
N PHE A 57 14.79 -2.05 4.80
CA PHE A 57 14.25 -2.43 3.51
C PHE A 57 15.28 -3.23 2.70
N SER A 58 15.06 -4.54 2.76
CA SER A 58 15.92 -5.60 2.28
C SER A 58 15.04 -6.62 1.57
N THR A 59 15.60 -7.77 1.23
CA THR A 59 14.85 -8.91 0.70
C THR A 59 13.61 -9.25 1.53
N LEU A 60 13.60 -9.01 2.86
CA LEU A 60 12.44 -9.27 3.72
C LEU A 60 11.26 -8.32 3.46
N GLY A 61 11.53 -7.03 3.27
CA GLY A 61 10.51 -6.02 2.94
C GLY A 61 9.88 -6.30 1.57
N VAL A 62 10.73 -6.59 0.58
CA VAL A 62 10.31 -7.03 -0.76
C VAL A 62 9.42 -8.28 -0.70
N GLN A 63 9.86 -9.31 0.03
CA GLN A 63 9.09 -10.55 0.19
C GLN A 63 7.74 -10.31 0.88
N ALA A 64 7.67 -9.40 1.85
CA ALA A 64 6.41 -9.05 2.51
C ALA A 64 5.41 -8.46 1.50
N VAL A 65 5.86 -7.53 0.65
CA VAL A 65 5.04 -6.96 -0.43
C VAL A 65 4.61 -8.02 -1.43
N ALA A 66 5.52 -8.88 -1.87
CA ALA A 66 5.25 -9.97 -2.80
C ALA A 66 4.17 -10.95 -2.33
N ARG A 67 4.03 -11.11 -1.01
CA ARG A 67 3.08 -12.05 -0.42
C ARG A 67 1.64 -11.57 -0.53
N LEU A 68 1.39 -10.28 -0.78
CA LEU A 68 0.06 -9.72 -0.98
C LEU A 68 -0.68 -10.52 -2.06
N ALA A 69 -1.81 -11.12 -1.68
CA ALA A 69 -2.63 -11.92 -2.58
C ALA A 69 -3.04 -11.14 -3.83
N THR A 70 -3.26 -9.82 -3.69
CA THR A 70 -3.54 -8.91 -4.81
C THR A 70 -2.42 -8.88 -5.84
N LEU A 71 -1.16 -8.77 -5.41
CA LEU A 71 0.01 -8.76 -6.30
C LEU A 71 0.20 -10.14 -6.95
N ARG A 72 0.08 -11.21 -6.17
CA ARG A 72 0.16 -12.58 -6.70
C ARG A 72 -0.92 -12.88 -7.73
N ALA A 73 -2.14 -12.37 -7.52
CA ALA A 73 -3.24 -12.53 -8.47
C ALA A 73 -3.00 -11.75 -9.77
N ALA A 74 -2.29 -10.61 -9.69
CA ALA A 74 -1.82 -9.87 -10.85
C ALA A 74 -0.60 -10.54 -11.54
N GLY A 75 0.02 -11.55 -10.91
CA GLY A 75 1.24 -12.17 -11.44
C GLY A 75 2.49 -11.29 -11.28
N VAL A 76 2.40 -10.23 -10.49
CA VAL A 76 3.54 -9.37 -10.15
C VAL A 76 4.39 -10.12 -9.13
N SER A 77 5.44 -10.78 -9.59
CA SER A 77 6.44 -11.44 -8.75
C SER A 77 7.36 -10.40 -8.11
N ALA A 78 7.75 -10.61 -6.85
CA ALA A 78 8.73 -9.76 -6.19
C ALA A 78 10.01 -9.69 -7.02
N ILE A 79 10.43 -8.47 -7.28
CA ILE A 79 11.71 -8.13 -7.91
C ILE A 79 12.72 -8.02 -6.78
N ASP A 80 13.91 -8.57 -6.96
CA ASP A 80 14.96 -8.42 -5.96
C ASP A 80 15.36 -6.95 -5.86
N VAL A 81 15.74 -6.47 -4.67
CA VAL A 81 16.20 -5.08 -4.52
C VAL A 81 17.40 -4.82 -5.43
N ASP A 82 18.26 -5.83 -5.60
CA ASP A 82 19.43 -5.76 -6.48
C ASP A 82 19.04 -5.60 -7.96
N ASP A 83 17.88 -6.10 -8.39
CA ASP A 83 17.36 -5.95 -9.75
C ASP A 83 16.79 -4.54 -10.01
N LEU A 84 16.73 -3.67 -9.00
CA LEU A 84 16.33 -2.27 -9.15
C LEU A 84 17.50 -1.37 -9.57
N TYR A 85 18.73 -1.89 -9.57
CA TYR A 85 19.94 -1.16 -9.90
C TYR A 85 20.67 -1.85 -11.06
N ASP A 86 21.38 -1.07 -11.87
CA ASP A 86 22.27 -1.62 -12.89
C ASP A 86 23.61 -2.10 -12.30
N GLU A 87 24.51 -2.58 -13.15
CA GLU A 87 25.82 -3.09 -12.74
C GLU A 87 26.73 -2.04 -12.09
N ASP A 88 26.45 -0.75 -12.32
CA ASP A 88 27.17 0.38 -11.73
C ASP A 88 26.48 0.89 -10.44
N GLY A 89 25.38 0.26 -10.03
CA GLY A 89 24.60 0.64 -8.85
C GLY A 89 23.67 1.82 -9.08
N ILE A 90 23.32 2.12 -10.34
CA ILE A 90 22.42 3.21 -10.73
C ILE A 90 20.98 2.68 -10.78
N PRO A 91 19.99 3.38 -10.19
CA PRO A 91 18.60 2.97 -10.24
C PRO A 91 18.04 2.79 -11.67
N LEU A 92 17.49 1.62 -11.97
CA LEU A 92 16.87 1.31 -13.25
C LEU A 92 15.51 2.01 -13.39
N GLY A 93 15.44 2.99 -14.29
CA GLY A 93 14.19 3.69 -14.64
C GLY A 93 13.83 4.86 -13.72
N GLY A 94 14.79 5.38 -12.96
CA GLY A 94 14.78 6.77 -12.51
C GLY A 94 15.25 7.69 -13.64
N ASP A 95 14.79 8.94 -13.65
CA ASP A 95 15.40 9.96 -14.50
C ASP A 95 16.82 10.24 -13.96
N ASP A 96 17.80 10.52 -14.84
CA ASP A 96 19.25 10.72 -14.53
C ASP A 96 19.56 11.75 -13.41
N PHE A 97 18.54 12.40 -12.83
CA PHE A 97 18.65 13.43 -11.80
C PHE A 97 18.26 12.98 -10.38
N ASP A 98 17.67 11.80 -10.19
CA ASP A 98 17.17 11.33 -8.88
C ASP A 98 18.09 10.29 -8.22
N PHE A 99 19.39 10.59 -8.16
CA PHE A 99 20.38 9.81 -7.39
C PHE A 99 20.09 9.79 -5.87
N ASP A 100 19.17 10.63 -5.39
CA ASP A 100 18.76 10.74 -3.99
C ASP A 100 17.44 9.99 -3.66
N MET A 101 16.81 9.28 -4.61
CA MET A 101 15.60 8.52 -4.30
C MET A 101 15.92 7.32 -3.39
N GLU A 102 15.24 7.28 -2.24
CA GLU A 102 15.33 6.16 -1.30
C GLU A 102 14.97 4.84 -2.03
N PRO A 103 15.73 3.73 -1.82
CA PRO A 103 15.48 2.43 -2.45
C PRO A 103 14.01 1.95 -2.35
N ALA A 104 13.34 2.34 -1.26
CA ALA A 104 11.91 2.15 -1.03
C ALA A 104 11.04 2.75 -2.15
N ALA A 105 11.27 4.02 -2.50
CA ALA A 105 10.49 4.74 -3.51
C ALA A 105 10.72 4.13 -4.91
N LEU A 106 11.95 3.74 -5.23
CA LEU A 106 12.29 3.04 -6.48
C LEU A 106 11.56 1.71 -6.60
N TYR A 107 11.57 0.91 -5.55
CA TYR A 107 10.84 -0.36 -5.52
C TYR A 107 9.34 -0.16 -5.70
N LEU A 108 8.74 0.79 -4.97
CA LEU A 108 7.31 1.07 -5.07
C LEU A 108 6.91 1.56 -6.46
N ALA A 109 7.69 2.47 -7.05
CA ALA A 109 7.46 2.97 -8.40
C ALA A 109 7.52 1.82 -9.43
N HIS A 110 8.48 0.90 -9.27
CA HIS A 110 8.56 -0.29 -10.10
C HIS A 110 7.33 -1.17 -9.93
N VAL A 111 6.96 -1.53 -8.69
CA VAL A 111 5.79 -2.39 -8.44
C VAL A 111 4.51 -1.74 -8.96
N ASN A 112 4.36 -0.41 -8.85
CA ASN A 112 3.24 0.34 -9.42
C ASN A 112 3.21 0.29 -10.94
N ARG A 113 4.38 0.32 -11.61
CA ARG A 113 4.50 0.14 -13.06
C ARG A 113 4.01 -1.25 -13.50
N GLU A 114 4.39 -2.29 -12.77
CA GLU A 114 3.97 -3.68 -13.04
C GLU A 114 2.48 -3.92 -12.70
N LEU A 115 1.92 -3.22 -11.72
CA LEU A 115 0.50 -3.29 -11.37
C LEU A 115 -0.39 -2.48 -12.32
N ALA A 116 0.14 -1.48 -13.02
CA ALA A 116 -0.63 -0.58 -13.86
C ALA A 116 -1.41 -1.30 -14.99
N PRO A 117 -0.86 -2.29 -15.72
CA PRO A 117 -1.61 -3.09 -16.70
C PRO A 117 -2.82 -3.84 -16.10
N HIS A 118 -2.78 -4.11 -14.79
CA HIS A 118 -3.86 -4.78 -14.05
C HIS A 118 -4.84 -3.78 -13.42
N GLY A 119 -4.65 -2.47 -13.66
CA GLY A 119 -5.50 -1.43 -13.10
C GLY A 119 -5.37 -1.30 -11.58
N MET A 120 -4.20 -1.63 -11.02
CA MET A 120 -3.92 -1.60 -9.58
C MET A 120 -2.72 -0.67 -9.28
N GLN A 121 -2.56 -0.27 -8.02
CA GLN A 121 -1.39 0.42 -7.47
C GLN A 121 -1.27 0.15 -5.97
N LEU A 122 -0.07 0.33 -5.42
CA LEU A 122 0.24 0.43 -4.00
C LEU A 122 0.16 1.89 -3.55
N LEU A 123 -0.49 2.09 -2.42
CA LEU A 123 -0.48 3.34 -1.66
C LEU A 123 0.22 3.12 -0.33
N GLU A 124 0.96 4.11 0.15
CA GLU A 124 1.41 4.12 1.53
C GLU A 124 0.37 4.84 2.41
N ILE A 125 0.05 4.26 3.56
CA ILE A 125 -0.88 4.82 4.52
C ILE A 125 -0.16 5.18 5.81
N GLY A 126 -0.29 6.45 6.21
CA GLY A 126 0.41 7.00 7.36
C GLY A 126 1.79 7.55 7.01
N HIS A 127 2.45 8.08 8.04
CA HIS A 127 3.82 8.62 8.02
C HIS A 127 4.42 8.23 9.38
N PHE A 128 4.90 7.00 9.49
CA PHE A 128 5.46 6.45 10.73
C PHE A 128 6.83 5.82 10.44
N GLU A 129 7.53 5.37 11.48
CA GLU A 129 8.80 4.62 11.33
C GLU A 129 8.63 3.37 10.45
N ASP A 130 7.43 2.77 10.49
CA ASP A 130 7.02 1.70 9.60
C ASP A 130 6.00 2.18 8.57
N ALA A 131 6.15 1.73 7.33
CA ALA A 131 5.18 1.99 6.28
C ALA A 131 4.12 0.91 6.16
N TRP A 132 2.90 1.34 5.84
CA TRP A 132 1.79 0.45 5.57
C TRP A 132 1.39 0.57 4.12
N LEU A 133 1.58 -0.49 3.36
CA LEU A 133 1.27 -0.52 1.94
C LEU A 133 -0.09 -1.16 1.71
N LEU A 134 -0.98 -0.41 1.07
CA LEU A 134 -2.30 -0.85 0.66
C LEU A 134 -2.38 -0.96 -0.87
N ALA A 135 -2.63 -2.18 -1.36
CA ALA A 135 -2.94 -2.42 -2.77
C ALA A 135 -4.39 -2.05 -3.07
N VAL A 136 -4.59 -1.14 -4.02
CA VAL A 136 -5.90 -0.61 -4.44
C VAL A 136 -6.01 -0.58 -5.96
N ARG A 137 -7.23 -0.37 -6.45
CA ARG A 137 -7.49 0.00 -7.84
C ARG A 137 -6.81 1.32 -8.17
N ASN A 138 -6.21 1.38 -9.35
CA ASN A 138 -5.72 2.60 -9.95
C ASN A 138 -6.88 3.45 -10.47
N ASP A 139 -7.67 3.98 -9.54
CA ASP A 139 -8.83 4.83 -9.77
C ASP A 139 -8.71 6.10 -8.92
N PRO A 140 -8.37 7.25 -9.54
CA PRO A 140 -8.19 8.51 -8.83
C PRO A 140 -9.41 8.96 -8.02
N ALA A 141 -10.63 8.58 -8.43
CA ALA A 141 -11.83 8.94 -7.69
C ALA A 141 -11.96 8.12 -6.40
N ALA A 142 -11.71 6.81 -6.47
CA ALA A 142 -11.71 5.92 -5.31
C ALA A 142 -10.61 6.30 -4.31
N ILE A 143 -9.41 6.62 -4.80
CA ILE A 143 -8.27 7.02 -3.95
C ILE A 143 -8.56 8.35 -3.23
N ARG A 144 -9.19 9.31 -3.90
CA ARG A 144 -9.63 10.55 -3.25
C ARG A 144 -10.69 10.30 -2.19
N ALA A 145 -11.66 9.42 -2.46
CA ALA A 145 -12.69 9.05 -1.49
C ALA A 145 -12.08 8.35 -0.26
N LEU A 146 -11.12 7.45 -0.47
CA LEU A 146 -10.36 6.78 0.60
C LEU A 146 -9.62 7.81 1.47
N ASN A 147 -8.89 8.74 0.85
CA ASN A 147 -8.20 9.81 1.58
C ASN A 147 -9.17 10.68 2.43
N VAL A 148 -10.33 11.04 1.87
CA VAL A 148 -11.37 11.78 2.63
C VAL A 148 -11.87 10.96 3.81
N ALA A 149 -12.02 9.64 3.66
CA ALA A 149 -12.49 8.75 4.71
C ALA A 149 -11.44 8.46 5.80
N LEU A 150 -10.14 8.51 5.47
CA LEU A 150 -9.03 8.35 6.41
C LEU A 150 -8.74 9.63 7.21
N ARG A 151 -9.03 10.81 6.66
CA ARG A 151 -8.73 12.09 7.31
C ARG A 151 -9.23 12.21 8.77
N PRO A 152 -10.45 11.77 9.15
CA PRO A 152 -10.93 11.84 10.52
C PRO A 152 -10.15 10.95 11.50
N THR A 153 -9.47 9.92 11.02
CA THR A 153 -8.60 9.06 11.83
C THR A 153 -7.17 9.59 11.90
N GLY A 154 -6.87 10.74 11.28
CA GLY A 154 -5.53 11.33 11.27
C GLY A 154 -4.55 10.65 10.31
N LEU A 155 -5.05 9.85 9.36
CA LEU A 155 -4.24 9.18 8.35
C LEU A 155 -4.50 9.75 6.94
N ALA A 156 -3.55 9.51 6.04
CA ALA A 156 -3.64 9.81 4.61
C ALA A 156 -3.00 8.68 3.82
N ALA A 157 -3.46 8.49 2.59
CA ALA A 157 -2.90 7.56 1.62
C ALA A 157 -2.13 8.32 0.54
N GLN A 158 -0.86 8.00 0.36
CA GLN A 158 0.07 8.65 -0.57
C GLN A 158 0.38 7.74 -1.76
N GLN A 159 0.58 8.38 -2.92
CA GLN A 159 0.93 7.74 -4.17
C GLN A 159 2.42 7.94 -4.44
N TYR A 160 3.05 6.93 -5.04
CA TYR A 160 4.43 6.96 -5.55
C TYR A 160 4.43 6.71 -7.05
#